data_AF-A0A1H9C6H1-F1
#
_entry.id   AF-A0A1H9C6H1-F1
#
_cell.length_a   1.000
_cell.length_b   1.000
_cell.length_c   1.000
_cell.angle_alpha   90.00
_cell.angle_beta   90.00
_cell.angle_gamma   90.00
#
_symmetry.space_group_name_H-M   'P 1'
#
loop_
_entity.id
_entity.type
_entity.pdbx_description
1 polymer ?
#
loop_
_entity_poly.entity_id
_entity_poly.type
_entity_poly.pdbx_seq_one_letter_code
_entity_poly.pdbx_strand_id
1 'polypeptide(L)'
;MLHAIAQRKSRIYRRYMGHKDDNDEKRVAAEDEITALILGPLKFLTPEERARFWHHLLIRCGANALPPKEPEDVHMELWKRFSGIERKVEPDLMVYLRYPDQTIPVIVELKWRAPLSGNDQLHLQWEHCLDEQGRKTGFHLFIAPETSAASAAMSSQEHGNPWQGRLLAVDWASIKDVLLRGGIFKTTEAKDWANNVCLTLERIGIRAFRGFTGLPVTSIPAPFYGNVFWGGVQGWTHIAYTPVPTIKPVVFFSSP
;
A
#
# COMPACT_ATOMS: atom_id res chain seq x y z
N MET A 1 -13.07 -5.95 -14.81
CA MET A 1 -11.90 -6.63 -14.22
C MET A 1 -12.04 -6.81 -12.70
N LEU A 2 -12.31 -5.73 -11.94
CA LEU A 2 -12.42 -5.75 -10.47
C LEU A 2 -13.38 -6.84 -9.97
N HIS A 3 -14.61 -6.85 -10.47
CA HIS A 3 -15.62 -7.88 -10.17
C HIS A 3 -15.13 -9.31 -10.46
N ALA A 4 -14.42 -9.53 -11.59
CA ALA A 4 -13.95 -10.85 -11.95
C ALA A 4 -12.88 -11.37 -10.96
N ILE A 5 -12.02 -10.48 -10.45
CA ILE A 5 -11.05 -10.82 -9.40
C ILE A 5 -11.78 -11.10 -8.09
N ALA A 6 -12.65 -10.19 -7.65
CA ALA A 6 -13.43 -10.34 -6.42
C ALA A 6 -14.25 -11.65 -6.40
N GLN A 7 -14.89 -11.98 -7.52
CA GLN A 7 -15.72 -13.18 -7.70
C GLN A 7 -14.92 -14.44 -8.06
N ARG A 8 -13.58 -14.39 -8.03
CA ARG A 8 -12.71 -15.56 -8.25
C ARG A 8 -12.88 -16.15 -9.67
N LYS A 9 -13.34 -15.36 -10.63
CA LYS A 9 -13.58 -15.76 -12.01
C LYS A 9 -12.40 -15.47 -12.94
N SER A 10 -11.40 -14.71 -12.46
CA SER A 10 -10.16 -14.45 -13.20
C SER A 10 -8.93 -14.82 -12.39
N ARG A 11 -7.89 -15.31 -13.08
CA ARG A 11 -6.54 -15.54 -12.52
C ARG A 11 -5.61 -14.33 -12.69
N ILE A 12 -6.07 -13.27 -13.36
CA ILE A 12 -5.27 -12.07 -13.65
C ILE A 12 -4.64 -11.47 -12.39
N TYR A 13 -5.31 -11.60 -11.23
CA TYR A 13 -4.79 -11.12 -9.94
C TYR A 13 -3.42 -11.68 -9.55
N ARG A 14 -3.03 -12.85 -10.09
CA ARG A 14 -1.72 -13.46 -9.84
C ARG A 14 -0.57 -12.59 -10.35
N ARG A 15 -0.80 -11.74 -11.37
CA ARG A 15 0.19 -10.77 -11.86
C ARG A 15 0.56 -9.74 -10.79
N TYR A 16 -0.43 -9.25 -10.06
CA TYR A 16 -0.22 -8.38 -8.90
C TYR A 16 0.45 -9.13 -7.74
N MET A 17 0.48 -10.47 -7.79
CA MET A 17 1.23 -11.31 -6.86
C MET A 17 2.64 -11.67 -7.35
N GLY A 18 3.14 -11.06 -8.43
CA GLY A 18 4.48 -11.31 -8.96
C GLY A 18 4.59 -12.59 -9.80
N HIS A 19 3.47 -13.23 -10.14
CA HIS A 19 3.48 -14.32 -11.11
C HIS A 19 3.50 -13.70 -12.51
N LYS A 20 4.52 -14.01 -13.31
CA LYS A 20 4.51 -13.69 -14.74
C LYS A 20 3.67 -14.75 -15.44
N ASP A 21 2.81 -14.34 -16.38
CA ASP A 21 2.16 -15.30 -17.25
C ASP A 21 3.26 -15.99 -18.10
N ASP A 22 3.13 -17.29 -18.35
CA ASP A 22 4.14 -18.10 -19.08
C ASP A 22 4.38 -17.63 -20.53
N ASN A 23 3.56 -16.69 -21.01
CA ASN A 23 3.63 -16.09 -22.33
C ASN A 23 4.34 -14.73 -22.26
N ASP A 24 5.66 -14.69 -22.45
CA ASP A 24 6.49 -13.61 -23.05
C ASP A 24 6.13 -12.12 -22.83
N GLU A 25 5.36 -11.76 -21.80
CA GLU A 25 4.97 -10.38 -21.49
C GLU A 25 6.20 -9.63 -20.98
N LYS A 26 6.89 -8.95 -21.91
CA LYS A 26 8.16 -8.24 -21.63
C LYS A 26 8.01 -7.13 -20.56
N ARG A 27 6.81 -6.56 -20.38
CA ARG A 27 6.53 -5.51 -19.39
C ARG A 27 5.05 -5.53 -18.99
N VAL A 28 4.78 -5.81 -17.73
CA VAL A 28 3.44 -5.64 -17.13
C VAL A 28 3.41 -4.30 -16.41
N ALA A 29 2.52 -3.40 -16.82
CA ALA A 29 2.26 -2.14 -16.13
C ALA A 29 1.36 -2.37 -14.89
N ALA A 30 1.78 -3.30 -14.02
CA ALA A 30 0.96 -3.79 -12.92
C ALA A 30 0.56 -2.68 -11.93
N GLU A 31 1.46 -1.71 -11.74
CA GLU A 31 1.23 -0.51 -10.93
C GLU A 31 0.14 0.37 -11.53
N ASP A 32 0.28 0.79 -12.79
CA ASP A 32 -0.74 1.59 -13.49
C ASP A 32 -2.10 0.87 -13.54
N GLU A 33 -2.09 -0.44 -13.83
CA GLU A 33 -3.30 -1.25 -13.86
C GLU A 33 -4.01 -1.27 -12.50
N ILE A 34 -3.28 -1.49 -11.40
CA ILE A 34 -3.91 -1.56 -10.08
C ILE A 34 -4.38 -0.18 -9.60
N THR A 35 -3.63 0.89 -9.93
CA THR A 35 -4.04 2.28 -9.70
C THR A 35 -5.38 2.55 -10.38
N ALA A 36 -5.48 2.30 -11.69
CA ALA A 36 -6.71 2.53 -12.43
C ALA A 36 -7.85 1.61 -11.98
N LEU A 37 -7.55 0.36 -11.63
CA LEU A 37 -8.55 -0.62 -11.21
C LEU A 37 -9.20 -0.24 -9.87
N ILE A 38 -8.41 0.27 -8.93
CA ILE A 38 -8.86 0.57 -7.57
C ILE A 38 -9.35 2.01 -7.47
N LEU A 39 -8.53 2.98 -7.88
CA LEU A 39 -8.82 4.41 -7.70
C LEU A 39 -9.58 5.02 -8.88
N GLY A 40 -9.46 4.46 -10.09
CA GLY A 40 -10.16 4.97 -11.27
C GLY A 40 -11.68 5.06 -11.11
N PRO A 41 -12.37 4.05 -10.54
CA PRO A 41 -13.82 4.11 -10.33
C PRO A 41 -14.30 5.26 -9.43
N LEU A 42 -13.45 5.80 -8.55
CA LEU A 42 -13.80 6.95 -7.71
C LEU A 42 -14.32 8.12 -8.55
N LYS A 43 -13.78 8.34 -9.76
CA LYS A 43 -14.20 9.41 -10.68
C LYS A 43 -15.68 9.35 -11.06
N PHE A 44 -16.30 8.17 -10.99
CA PHE A 44 -17.70 7.96 -11.36
C PHE A 44 -18.66 7.97 -10.16
N LEU A 45 -18.14 8.08 -8.93
CA LEU A 45 -18.99 8.25 -7.75
C LEU A 45 -19.58 9.66 -7.71
N THR A 46 -20.61 9.85 -6.88
CA THR A 46 -21.15 11.19 -6.64
C THR A 46 -20.08 12.12 -6.04
N PRO A 47 -20.12 13.44 -6.31
CA PRO A 47 -19.15 14.38 -5.73
C PRO A 47 -19.04 14.27 -4.21
N GLU A 48 -20.17 14.10 -3.52
CA GLU A 48 -20.23 13.93 -2.07
C GLU A 48 -19.49 12.68 -1.59
N GLU A 49 -19.70 11.52 -2.24
CA GLU A 49 -19.02 10.27 -1.87
C GLU A 49 -17.50 10.34 -2.13
N ARG A 50 -17.08 11.00 -3.22
CA ARG A 50 -15.66 11.25 -3.49
C ARG A 50 -15.04 12.15 -2.42
N ALA A 51 -15.71 13.25 -2.07
CA ALA A 51 -15.27 14.19 -1.05
C ALA A 51 -15.09 13.50 0.30
N ARG A 52 -16.09 12.72 0.72
CA ARG A 52 -16.03 11.90 1.93
C ARG A 52 -14.87 10.92 1.92
N PHE A 53 -14.71 10.16 0.84
CA PHE A 53 -13.64 9.17 0.74
C PHE A 53 -12.27 9.82 0.96
N TRP A 54 -11.95 10.88 0.20
CA TRP A 54 -10.64 11.54 0.30
C TRP A 54 -10.44 12.24 1.64
N HIS A 55 -11.47 12.92 2.15
CA HIS A 55 -11.41 13.57 3.45
C HIS A 55 -11.12 12.57 4.58
N HIS A 56 -11.88 11.48 4.64
CA HIS A 56 -11.69 10.44 5.65
C HIS A 56 -10.37 9.69 5.51
N LEU A 57 -9.91 9.45 4.28
CA LEU A 57 -8.60 8.84 4.04
C LEU A 57 -7.48 9.72 4.60
N LEU A 58 -7.46 11.00 4.26
CA LEU A 58 -6.40 11.91 4.70
C LEU A 58 -6.42 12.12 6.22
N ILE A 59 -7.59 12.30 6.83
CA ILE A 59 -7.72 12.38 8.30
C ILE A 59 -7.22 11.10 8.96
N ARG A 60 -7.57 9.93 8.43
CA ARG A 60 -7.10 8.63 8.96
C ARG A 60 -5.57 8.51 8.89
N CYS A 61 -4.96 9.13 7.90
CA CYS A 61 -3.51 9.14 7.67
C CYS A 61 -2.78 10.27 8.39
N GLY A 62 -3.45 11.07 9.23
CA GLY A 62 -2.82 12.10 10.06
C GLY A 62 -2.70 13.47 9.40
N ALA A 63 -3.53 13.77 8.39
CA ALA A 63 -3.59 15.10 7.76
C ALA A 63 -4.23 16.15 8.69
N ASN A 64 -3.52 16.55 9.75
CA ASN A 64 -4.03 17.42 10.81
C ASN A 64 -4.33 18.85 10.35
N ALA A 65 -3.77 19.28 9.21
CA ALA A 65 -3.96 20.62 8.67
C ALA A 65 -5.17 20.73 7.72
N LEU A 66 -5.96 19.67 7.55
CA LEU A 66 -7.18 19.73 6.75
C LEU A 66 -8.26 20.57 7.45
N PRO A 67 -9.09 21.32 6.68
CA PRO A 67 -10.30 21.92 7.22
C PRO A 67 -11.19 20.85 7.87
N PRO A 68 -11.90 21.17 8.98
CA PRO A 68 -12.73 20.20 9.70
C PRO A 68 -13.99 19.78 8.95
N LYS A 69 -14.34 20.48 7.86
CA LYS A 69 -15.46 20.13 6.99
C LYS A 69 -14.98 19.25 5.83
N GLU A 70 -15.90 18.51 5.24
CA GLU A 70 -15.65 17.83 3.97
C GLU A 70 -15.48 18.85 2.83
N PRO A 71 -14.68 18.55 1.79
CA PRO A 71 -14.64 19.33 0.56
C PRO A 71 -16.02 19.40 -0.10
N GLU A 72 -16.33 20.50 -0.78
CA GLU A 72 -17.56 20.65 -1.59
C GLU A 72 -17.49 19.81 -2.86
N ASP A 73 -16.29 19.65 -3.42
CA ASP A 73 -16.04 18.82 -4.59
C ASP A 73 -14.62 18.27 -4.57
N VAL A 74 -14.41 17.21 -5.35
CA VAL A 74 -13.11 16.62 -5.60
C VAL A 74 -12.93 16.34 -7.07
N HIS A 75 -11.87 16.91 -7.63
CA HIS A 75 -11.40 16.66 -8.99
C HIS A 75 -10.18 15.75 -8.99
N MET A 76 -10.11 14.82 -9.94
CA MET A 76 -9.10 13.77 -10.01
C MET A 76 -8.49 13.69 -11.41
N GLU A 77 -7.16 13.69 -11.48
CA GLU A 77 -6.40 13.58 -12.74
C GLU A 77 -5.34 12.48 -12.62
N LEU A 78 -5.59 11.34 -13.27
CA LEU A 78 -4.64 10.22 -13.34
C LEU A 78 -3.52 10.54 -14.31
N TRP A 79 -2.28 10.23 -13.92
CA TRP A 79 -1.06 10.38 -14.74
C TRP A 79 -0.89 11.78 -15.35
N LYS A 80 -1.18 12.82 -14.56
CA LYS A 80 -1.00 14.21 -15.01
C LYS A 80 0.48 14.47 -15.27
N ARG A 81 0.79 14.94 -16.48
CA ARG A 81 2.16 15.23 -16.90
C ARG A 81 2.55 16.64 -16.52
N PHE A 82 3.62 16.79 -15.75
CA PHE A 82 4.25 18.07 -15.47
C PHE A 82 5.52 18.18 -16.31
N SER A 83 5.51 19.14 -17.24
CA SER A 83 6.64 19.48 -18.11
C SER A 83 7.20 20.84 -17.69
N GLY A 84 8.53 21.01 -17.74
CA GLY A 84 9.18 22.26 -17.33
C GLY A 84 10.59 22.09 -16.77
N ILE A 85 11.03 20.85 -16.59
CA ILE A 85 12.40 20.49 -16.18
C ILE A 85 12.96 19.43 -17.13
N GLU A 86 14.27 19.13 -17.06
CA GLU A 86 14.93 18.14 -17.92
C GLU A 86 14.32 16.73 -17.83
N ARG A 87 13.70 16.40 -16.68
CA ARG A 87 13.04 15.12 -16.41
C ARG A 87 11.53 15.27 -16.32
N LYS A 88 10.78 14.45 -17.05
CA LYS A 88 9.31 14.40 -16.93
C LYS A 88 8.91 13.92 -15.52
N VAL A 89 8.04 14.68 -14.84
CA VAL A 89 7.44 14.29 -13.56
C VAL A 89 5.97 13.94 -13.78
N GLU A 90 5.56 12.75 -13.35
CA GLU A 90 4.21 12.22 -13.52
C GLU A 90 3.87 11.45 -12.23
N PRO A 91 3.04 12.00 -11.33
CA PRO A 91 2.45 11.22 -10.24
C PRO A 91 1.34 10.32 -10.78
N ASP A 92 1.06 9.23 -10.08
CA ASP A 92 -0.03 8.32 -10.43
C ASP A 92 -1.39 9.04 -10.46
N LEU A 93 -1.60 9.95 -9.50
CA LEU A 93 -2.85 10.68 -9.38
C LEU A 93 -2.64 12.06 -8.72
N MET A 94 -3.26 13.08 -9.32
CA MET A 94 -3.50 14.37 -8.67
C MET A 94 -4.95 14.44 -8.20
N VAL A 95 -5.16 14.85 -6.96
CA VAL A 95 -6.48 15.10 -6.38
C VAL A 95 -6.56 16.54 -5.92
N TYR A 96 -7.65 17.23 -6.27
CA TYR A 96 -7.88 18.61 -5.87
C TYR A 96 -9.14 18.66 -5.01
N LEU A 97 -8.95 18.91 -3.72
CA LEU A 97 -10.03 19.05 -2.75
C LEU A 97 -10.50 20.51 -2.74
N ARG A 98 -11.72 20.75 -3.21
CA ARG A 98 -12.27 22.10 -3.29
C ARG A 98 -13.06 22.43 -2.03
N TYR A 99 -12.64 23.48 -1.34
CA TYR A 99 -13.34 24.11 -0.23
C TYR A 99 -13.91 25.47 -0.68
N PRO A 100 -14.79 26.11 0.11
CA PRO A 100 -15.35 27.41 -0.25
C PRO A 100 -14.30 28.50 -0.50
N ASP A 101 -13.21 28.48 0.27
CA ASP A 101 -12.17 29.51 0.34
C ASP A 101 -10.83 29.09 -0.27
N GLN A 102 -10.62 27.80 -0.52
CA GLN A 102 -9.35 27.28 -0.99
C GLN A 102 -9.48 25.97 -1.78
N THR A 103 -8.45 25.63 -2.54
CA THR A 103 -8.27 24.30 -3.12
C THR A 103 -7.01 23.69 -2.56
N ILE A 104 -7.13 22.49 -1.99
CA ILE A 104 -6.01 21.75 -1.41
C ILE A 104 -5.60 20.66 -2.40
N PRO A 105 -4.41 20.77 -3.02
CA PRO A 105 -3.91 19.72 -3.90
C PRO A 105 -3.33 18.56 -3.08
N VAL A 106 -3.52 17.35 -3.57
CA VAL A 106 -2.93 16.12 -3.03
C VAL A 106 -2.25 15.39 -4.17
N ILE A 107 -0.93 15.26 -4.07
CA ILE A 107 -0.17 14.38 -4.95
C ILE A 107 -0.34 12.97 -4.40
N VAL A 108 -0.65 12.01 -5.25
CA VAL A 108 -0.74 10.60 -4.87
C VAL A 108 0.24 9.80 -5.71
N GLU A 109 1.18 9.16 -5.03
CA GLU A 109 2.13 8.21 -5.61
C GLU A 109 1.83 6.83 -5.05
N LEU A 110 1.68 5.86 -5.95
CA LEU A 110 1.47 4.47 -5.65
C LEU A 110 2.73 3.66 -5.92
N LYS A 111 2.98 2.67 -5.07
CA LYS A 111 3.95 1.62 -5.35
C LYS A 111 3.34 0.25 -5.20
N TRP A 112 3.58 -0.60 -6.20
CA TRP A 112 3.16 -1.99 -6.16
C TRP A 112 4.33 -2.94 -6.39
N ARG A 113 4.94 -3.43 -5.30
CA ARG A 113 6.03 -4.43 -5.31
C ARG A 113 7.24 -4.02 -6.16
N ALA A 114 7.43 -2.73 -6.35
CA ALA A 114 8.59 -2.14 -6.99
C ALA A 114 9.15 -1.02 -6.09
N PRO A 115 10.48 -0.80 -6.09
CA PRO A 115 11.06 0.36 -5.43
C PRO A 115 10.64 1.65 -6.16
N LEU A 116 10.86 2.80 -5.51
CA LEU A 116 10.74 4.12 -6.16
C LEU A 116 11.65 4.21 -7.38
N SER A 117 11.26 5.03 -8.37
CA SER A 117 12.07 5.29 -9.56
C SER A 117 13.17 6.32 -9.24
N GLY A 118 14.20 5.85 -8.54
CA GLY A 118 15.26 6.70 -7.98
C GLY A 118 14.97 7.16 -6.55
N ASN A 119 15.92 7.88 -5.96
CA ASN A 119 15.87 8.28 -4.55
C ASN A 119 15.15 9.63 -4.33
N ASP A 120 14.93 10.38 -5.39
CA ASP A 120 14.44 11.76 -5.40
C ASP A 120 13.00 11.90 -5.92
N GLN A 121 12.36 10.81 -6.34
CA GLN A 121 11.08 10.85 -7.04
C GLN A 121 10.02 11.62 -6.25
N LEU A 122 9.89 11.35 -4.94
CA LEU A 122 8.89 12.02 -4.10
C LEU A 122 9.22 13.51 -3.93
N HIS A 123 10.49 13.87 -3.81
CA HIS A 123 10.95 15.25 -3.69
C HIS A 123 10.67 16.03 -4.98
N LEU A 124 11.01 15.46 -6.14
CA LEU A 124 10.72 16.05 -7.45
C LEU A 124 9.22 16.26 -7.66
N GLN A 125 8.38 15.30 -7.26
CA GLN A 125 6.93 15.45 -7.32
C GLN A 125 6.45 16.60 -6.43
N TRP A 126 6.96 16.70 -5.20
CA TRP A 126 6.60 17.80 -4.30
C TRP A 126 7.00 19.18 -4.84
N GLU A 127 8.18 19.27 -5.45
CA GLU A 127 8.71 20.52 -5.99
C GLU A 127 7.99 20.95 -7.28
N HIS A 128 7.67 19.99 -8.16
CA HIS A 128 7.22 20.31 -9.52
C HIS A 128 5.72 20.11 -9.76
N CYS A 129 5.03 19.29 -8.96
CA CYS A 129 3.58 19.11 -9.11
C CYS A 129 2.76 20.18 -8.38
N LEU A 130 3.39 20.93 -7.47
CA LEU A 130 2.77 22.00 -6.69
C LEU A 130 3.48 23.33 -6.96
N ASP A 131 2.72 24.42 -6.93
CA ASP A 131 3.28 25.76 -6.85
C ASP A 131 3.59 26.13 -5.39
N GLU A 132 4.07 27.35 -5.15
CA GLU A 132 4.44 27.80 -3.81
C GLU A 132 3.25 27.75 -2.82
N GLN A 133 2.05 28.10 -3.28
CA GLN A 133 0.85 28.07 -2.44
C GLN A 133 0.41 26.63 -2.17
N GLY A 134 0.43 25.77 -3.19
CA GLY A 134 0.13 24.35 -3.09
C GLY A 134 1.07 23.64 -2.13
N ARG A 135 2.35 24.01 -2.04
CA ARG A 135 3.26 23.44 -1.04
C ARG A 135 2.94 23.87 0.40
N LYS A 136 2.27 25.01 0.61
CA LYS A 136 1.87 25.48 1.95
C LYS A 136 0.66 24.71 2.49
N THR A 137 -0.26 24.31 1.62
CA THR A 137 -1.55 23.69 2.02
C THR A 137 -1.71 22.23 1.60
N GLY A 138 -1.01 21.79 0.57
CA GLY A 138 -1.19 20.50 -0.07
C GLY A 138 -0.60 19.33 0.72
N PHE A 139 -0.91 18.11 0.26
CA PHE A 139 -0.40 16.87 0.84
C PHE A 139 0.27 16.01 -0.23
N HIS A 140 1.21 15.17 0.19
CA HIS A 140 1.77 14.11 -0.63
C HIS A 140 1.42 12.77 -0.01
N LEU A 141 0.61 11.98 -0.70
CA LEU A 141 0.15 10.68 -0.26
C LEU A 141 0.97 9.59 -0.95
N PHE A 142 1.74 8.82 -0.17
CA PHE A 142 2.47 7.66 -0.67
C PHE A 142 1.72 6.38 -0.27
N ILE A 143 1.24 5.62 -1.25
CA ILE A 143 0.44 4.41 -1.05
C ILE A 143 1.24 3.19 -1.48
N ALA A 144 1.50 2.25 -0.57
CA ALA A 144 2.23 1.04 -0.89
C ALA A 144 1.89 -0.12 0.08
N PRO A 145 2.16 -1.39 -0.28
CA PRO A 145 2.07 -2.49 0.69
C PRO A 145 3.02 -2.33 1.87
N GLU A 146 4.13 -1.63 1.66
CA GLU A 146 5.19 -1.36 2.62
C GLU A 146 5.62 0.10 2.42
N THR A 147 5.72 0.87 3.50
CA THR A 147 5.84 2.33 3.43
C THR A 147 7.23 2.90 3.77
N SER A 148 8.25 2.05 3.90
CA SER A 148 9.62 2.46 4.25
C SER A 148 10.20 3.48 3.27
N ALA A 149 9.82 3.43 2.00
CA ALA A 149 10.26 4.40 1.00
C ALA A 149 9.85 5.84 1.36
N ALA A 150 8.64 6.04 1.88
CA ALA A 150 8.21 7.35 2.38
C ALA A 150 8.99 7.76 3.62
N SER A 151 9.24 6.83 4.56
CA SER A 151 10.06 7.08 5.74
C SER A 151 11.49 7.49 5.37
N ALA A 152 12.10 6.76 4.42
CA ALA A 152 13.43 7.04 3.90
C ALA A 152 13.50 8.44 3.27
N ALA A 153 12.50 8.79 2.45
CA ALA A 153 12.40 10.12 1.84
C ALA A 153 12.30 11.24 2.89
N MET A 154 11.50 11.06 3.95
CA MET A 154 11.40 12.03 5.06
C MET A 154 12.69 12.17 5.86
N SER A 155 13.50 11.12 5.94
CA SER A 155 14.79 11.12 6.65
C SER A 155 16.00 11.44 5.77
N SER A 156 15.81 11.77 4.49
CA SER A 156 16.90 12.00 3.56
C SER A 156 17.78 13.16 4.01
N GLN A 157 19.08 12.92 4.17
CA GLN A 157 20.06 13.97 4.50
C GLN A 157 20.31 14.90 3.31
N GLU A 158 20.26 14.36 2.09
CA GLU A 158 20.56 15.10 0.85
C GLU A 158 19.50 16.15 0.54
N HIS A 159 18.22 15.80 0.69
CA HIS A 159 17.10 16.66 0.31
C HIS A 159 16.33 17.23 1.51
N GLY A 160 16.60 16.75 2.73
CA GLY A 160 15.82 17.10 3.91
C GLY A 160 14.36 16.65 3.84
N ASN A 161 13.52 17.28 4.66
CA ASN A 161 12.08 17.01 4.72
C ASN A 161 11.26 18.25 4.28
N PRO A 162 11.09 18.47 2.97
CA PRO A 162 10.35 19.63 2.45
C PRO A 162 8.84 19.58 2.72
N TRP A 163 8.30 18.41 3.11
CA TRP A 163 6.88 18.22 3.38
C TRP A 163 6.45 18.77 4.75
N GLN A 164 7.36 18.82 5.72
CA GLN A 164 7.07 19.32 7.07
C GLN A 164 5.81 18.69 7.68
N GLY A 165 5.69 17.36 7.59
CA GLY A 165 4.52 16.60 8.07
C GLY A 165 3.37 16.43 7.07
N ARG A 166 3.54 16.86 5.81
CA ARG A 166 2.55 16.69 4.73
C ARG A 166 2.76 15.47 3.84
N LEU A 167 3.84 14.71 4.04
CA LEU A 167 4.04 13.41 3.41
C LEU A 167 3.38 12.34 4.28
N LEU A 168 2.29 11.79 3.76
CA LEU A 168 1.45 10.81 4.43
C LEU A 168 1.76 9.43 3.84
N ALA A 169 2.32 8.57 4.68
CA ALA A 169 2.65 7.20 4.33
C ALA A 169 1.43 6.30 4.62
N VAL A 170 0.91 5.61 3.61
CA VAL A 170 -0.35 4.87 3.70
C VAL A 170 -0.19 3.46 3.17
N ASP A 171 -0.57 2.49 4.00
CA ASP A 171 -0.68 1.12 3.54
C ASP A 171 -2.05 0.81 2.95
N TRP A 172 -2.10 -0.22 2.10
CA TRP A 172 -3.36 -0.67 1.52
C TRP A 172 -4.38 -1.19 2.55
N ALA A 173 -3.93 -1.59 3.73
CA ALA A 173 -4.81 -1.99 4.82
C ALA A 173 -5.59 -0.78 5.35
N SER A 174 -4.94 0.37 5.49
CA SER A 174 -5.56 1.64 5.91
C SER A 174 -6.62 2.10 4.91
N ILE A 175 -6.37 1.92 3.61
CA ILE A 175 -7.37 2.21 2.57
C ILE A 175 -8.58 1.29 2.73
N LYS A 176 -8.39 -0.01 2.97
CA LYS A 176 -9.51 -0.94 3.25
C LYS A 176 -10.30 -0.52 4.48
N ASP A 177 -9.63 -0.12 5.55
CA ASP A 177 -10.29 0.35 6.78
C ASP A 177 -11.20 1.55 6.49
N VAL A 178 -10.75 2.47 5.65
CA VAL A 178 -11.58 3.61 5.21
C VAL A 178 -12.77 3.12 4.38
N LEU A 179 -12.54 2.25 3.40
CA LEU A 179 -13.60 1.72 2.53
C LEU A 179 -14.70 0.97 3.30
N LEU A 180 -14.34 0.30 4.39
CA LEU A 180 -15.26 -0.47 5.23
C LEU A 180 -15.98 0.38 6.29
N ARG A 181 -15.61 1.65 6.48
CA ARG A 181 -16.31 2.54 7.42
C ARG A 181 -17.69 2.89 6.88
N GLY A 182 -18.72 2.58 7.66
CA GLY A 182 -20.08 2.99 7.36
C GLY A 182 -20.20 4.52 7.25
N GLY A 183 -21.03 4.98 6.33
CA GLY A 183 -21.39 6.40 6.17
C GLY A 183 -20.63 7.17 5.09
N ILE A 184 -19.53 6.63 4.55
CA ILE A 184 -18.82 7.25 3.42
C ILE A 184 -19.65 7.10 2.14
N PHE A 185 -20.04 5.87 1.82
CA PHE A 185 -20.80 5.52 0.63
C PHE A 185 -22.28 5.41 0.95
N LYS A 186 -23.11 6.14 0.20
CA LYS A 186 -24.57 6.17 0.40
C LYS A 186 -25.26 5.24 -0.59
N THR A 187 -24.84 5.30 -1.85
CA THR A 187 -25.39 4.51 -2.94
C THR A 187 -25.00 3.03 -2.81
N THR A 188 -25.83 2.14 -3.37
CA THR A 188 -25.55 0.70 -3.36
C THR A 188 -24.33 0.40 -4.23
N GLU A 189 -24.22 1.09 -5.35
CA GLU A 189 -23.14 0.96 -6.34
C GLU A 189 -21.78 1.33 -5.73
N ALA A 190 -21.70 2.42 -4.96
CA ALA A 190 -20.47 2.82 -4.29
C ALA A 190 -20.07 1.83 -3.19
N LYS A 191 -21.05 1.30 -2.44
CA LYS A 191 -20.81 0.24 -1.43
C LYS A 191 -20.33 -1.06 -2.08
N ASP A 192 -20.93 -1.44 -3.20
CA ASP A 192 -20.54 -2.62 -3.97
C ASP A 192 -19.14 -2.46 -4.55
N TRP A 193 -18.81 -1.29 -5.10
CA TRP A 193 -17.45 -0.98 -5.53
C TRP A 193 -16.45 -1.11 -4.37
N ALA A 194 -16.72 -0.48 -3.23
CA ALA A 194 -15.86 -0.55 -2.05
C ALA A 194 -15.65 -2.00 -1.59
N ASN A 195 -16.71 -2.80 -1.53
CA ASN A 195 -16.63 -4.23 -1.23
C ASN A 195 -15.78 -5.00 -2.24
N ASN A 196 -15.96 -4.75 -3.54
CA ASN A 196 -15.17 -5.40 -4.58
C ASN A 196 -13.68 -5.01 -4.51
N VAL A 197 -13.36 -3.77 -4.14
CA VAL A 197 -11.98 -3.34 -3.85
C VAL A 197 -11.42 -4.11 -2.67
N CYS A 198 -12.14 -4.18 -1.55
CA CYS A 198 -11.69 -4.92 -0.36
C CYS A 198 -11.42 -6.40 -0.67
N LEU A 199 -12.33 -7.07 -1.38
CA LEU A 199 -12.17 -8.47 -1.80
C LEU A 199 -10.97 -8.64 -2.76
N THR A 200 -10.79 -7.72 -3.70
CA THR A 200 -9.66 -7.73 -4.63
C THR A 200 -8.34 -7.57 -3.90
N LEU A 201 -8.24 -6.62 -2.97
CA LEU A 201 -7.06 -6.42 -2.12
C LEU A 201 -6.74 -7.67 -1.29
N GLU A 202 -7.74 -8.35 -0.72
CA GLU A 202 -7.52 -9.63 -0.02
C GLU A 202 -7.01 -10.74 -0.93
N ARG A 203 -7.44 -10.76 -2.19
CA ARG A 203 -7.00 -11.73 -3.20
C ARG A 203 -5.55 -11.56 -3.59
N ILE A 204 -5.05 -10.33 -3.65
CA ILE A 204 -3.66 -10.03 -4.01
C ILE A 204 -2.71 -10.00 -2.80
N GLY A 205 -3.21 -10.33 -1.61
CA GLY A 205 -2.39 -10.53 -0.40
C GLY A 205 -2.50 -9.43 0.64
N ILE A 206 -3.28 -8.38 0.42
CA ILE A 206 -3.52 -7.32 1.41
C ILE A 206 -4.65 -7.73 2.36
N ARG A 207 -4.26 -8.29 3.50
CA ARG A 207 -5.19 -8.80 4.51
C ARG A 207 -4.93 -8.08 5.83
N ALA A 208 -6.01 -7.72 6.52
CA ALA A 208 -5.89 -7.30 7.90
C ALA A 208 -5.44 -8.51 8.74
N PHE A 209 -4.55 -8.29 9.68
CA PHE A 209 -4.21 -9.30 10.68
C PHE A 209 -5.46 -9.57 11.53
N ARG A 210 -6.04 -10.77 11.44
CA ARG A 210 -7.23 -11.18 12.20
C ARG A 210 -6.87 -11.88 13.52
N GLY A 211 -5.67 -11.61 14.04
CA GLY A 211 -5.15 -12.34 15.20
C GLY A 211 -4.81 -13.80 14.89
N PHE A 212 -4.58 -14.56 15.96
CA PHE A 212 -4.39 -16.01 15.92
C PHE A 212 -5.72 -16.77 16.00
N THR A 213 -6.76 -16.26 15.35
CA THR A 213 -8.07 -16.91 15.32
C THR A 213 -7.96 -18.23 14.56
N GLY A 214 -8.04 -19.36 15.28
CA GLY A 214 -7.90 -20.70 14.72
C GLY A 214 -6.56 -21.37 14.94
N LEU A 215 -5.60 -20.75 15.68
CA LEU A 215 -4.59 -21.58 16.32
C LEU A 215 -5.31 -22.44 17.37
N PRO A 216 -5.14 -23.77 17.37
CA PRO A 216 -5.63 -24.57 18.47
C PRO A 216 -5.05 -23.96 19.74
N VAL A 217 -5.91 -23.67 20.72
CA VAL A 217 -5.44 -23.40 22.07
C VAL A 217 -4.80 -24.71 22.51
N THR A 218 -3.50 -24.85 22.28
CA THR A 218 -2.73 -25.88 22.95
C THR A 218 -2.93 -25.60 24.42
N SER A 219 -3.60 -26.52 25.12
CA SER A 219 -3.68 -26.51 26.56
C SER A 219 -2.28 -26.27 27.06
N ILE A 220 -2.06 -25.13 27.71
CA ILE A 220 -0.81 -24.85 28.41
C ILE A 220 -0.62 -26.07 29.31
N PRO A 221 0.45 -26.87 29.15
CA PRO A 221 0.72 -27.98 30.05
C PRO A 221 0.62 -27.43 31.48
N ALA A 222 -0.02 -28.20 32.38
CA ALA A 222 -0.19 -27.82 33.78
C ALA A 222 1.08 -27.13 34.30
N PRO A 223 0.95 -26.05 35.11
CA PRO A 223 2.06 -25.18 35.48
C PRO A 223 3.28 -26.03 35.83
N PHE A 224 4.30 -25.96 34.98
CA PHE A 224 5.57 -26.59 35.28
C PHE A 224 6.10 -25.82 36.49
N TYR A 225 6.13 -26.46 37.66
CA TYR A 225 6.74 -25.92 38.87
C TYR A 225 8.28 -25.92 38.76
N GLY A 226 8.80 -25.60 37.57
CA GLY A 226 10.21 -25.43 37.27
C GLY A 226 10.48 -23.96 36.97
N ASN A 227 11.67 -23.50 37.35
CA ASN A 227 12.11 -22.12 37.17
C ASN A 227 11.82 -21.63 35.74
N VAL A 228 10.92 -20.64 35.63
CA VAL A 228 10.51 -20.01 34.36
C VAL A 228 11.63 -19.14 33.78
N PHE A 229 12.65 -18.83 34.58
CA PHE A 229 13.87 -18.19 34.12
C PHE A 229 14.88 -19.23 33.66
N TRP A 230 15.45 -18.99 32.47
CA TRP A 230 16.59 -19.71 31.95
C TRP A 230 17.71 -19.75 33.00
N GLY A 231 17.94 -20.92 33.61
CA GLY A 231 18.93 -21.14 34.68
C GLY A 231 20.39 -21.20 34.21
N GLY A 232 20.67 -20.76 32.98
CA GLY A 232 21.95 -20.98 32.33
C GLY A 232 22.11 -22.43 31.83
N VAL A 233 23.01 -22.62 30.88
CA VAL A 233 23.28 -23.93 30.27
C VAL A 233 24.09 -24.78 31.27
N GLN A 234 23.42 -25.58 32.10
CA GLN A 234 24.05 -26.68 32.82
C GLN A 234 23.64 -28.00 32.15
N GLY A 235 24.26 -28.33 31.01
CA GLY A 235 24.02 -29.62 30.37
C GLY A 235 24.37 -29.71 28.89
N TRP A 236 25.67 -29.69 28.56
CA TRP A 236 26.16 -30.25 27.28
C TRP A 236 26.45 -31.75 27.37
N THR A 237 26.06 -32.43 28.46
CA THR A 237 26.42 -33.83 28.69
C THR A 237 25.48 -34.85 28.04
N HIS A 238 24.33 -34.44 27.49
CA HIS A 238 23.35 -35.36 26.88
C HIS A 238 22.76 -34.88 25.55
N ILE A 239 23.56 -34.23 24.69
CA ILE A 239 23.26 -34.33 23.27
C ILE A 239 23.69 -35.73 22.84
N ALA A 240 22.72 -36.66 22.86
CA ALA A 240 22.88 -37.91 22.14
C ALA A 240 23.22 -37.55 20.68
N TYR A 241 24.36 -38.05 20.22
CA TYR A 241 24.84 -37.91 18.86
C TYR A 241 23.73 -38.37 17.91
N THR A 242 23.02 -37.44 17.28
CA THR A 242 22.17 -37.78 16.14
C THR A 242 23.12 -38.06 14.99
N PRO A 243 23.23 -39.29 14.47
CA PRO A 243 24.08 -39.56 13.33
C PRO A 243 23.60 -38.69 12.16
N VAL A 244 24.52 -37.86 11.65
CA VAL A 244 24.30 -37.10 10.42
C VAL A 244 23.93 -38.09 9.33
N PRO A 245 22.78 -37.94 8.64
CA PRO A 245 22.46 -38.81 7.52
C PRO A 245 23.57 -38.68 6.47
N THR A 246 24.26 -39.79 6.22
CA THR A 246 25.30 -39.87 5.21
C THR A 246 24.63 -39.69 3.84
N ILE A 247 24.67 -38.48 3.29
CA ILE A 247 24.31 -38.25 1.90
C ILE A 247 25.37 -38.99 1.07
N LYS A 248 24.98 -40.11 0.46
CA LYS A 248 25.83 -40.80 -0.51
C LYS A 248 26.08 -39.82 -1.66
N PRO A 249 27.33 -39.52 -2.03
CA PRO A 249 27.61 -38.76 -3.24
C PRO A 249 27.11 -39.58 -4.43
N VAL A 250 26.14 -39.05 -5.16
CA VAL A 250 25.80 -39.55 -6.50
C VAL A 250 26.93 -39.12 -7.40
N VAL A 251 27.88 -40.02 -7.62
CA VAL A 251 28.94 -39.87 -8.62
C VAL A 251 28.31 -40.07 -9.99
N PHE A 252 28.11 -38.97 -10.73
CA PHE A 252 27.82 -39.03 -12.16
C PHE A 252 29.15 -39.16 -12.91
N PHE A 253 29.56 -40.38 -13.20
CA PHE A 253 30.39 -40.68 -14.37
C PHE A 253 29.90 -41.97 -14.99
N SER A 254 29.42 -41.88 -16.22
CA SER A 254 29.45 -42.98 -17.18
C SER A 254 29.71 -42.39 -18.55
N SER A 255 30.98 -42.43 -18.96
CA SER A 255 31.37 -42.50 -20.37
C SER A 255 31.45 -43.98 -20.76
N PRO A 256 31.33 -44.28 -22.04
CA PRO A 256 32.52 -44.67 -22.79
C PRO A 256 33.03 -43.56 -23.72
#